data_AF-A0A6B1F0Q2-F1
#
_entry.id   AF-A0A6B1F0Q2-F1
#
_cell.length_a   1.000
_cell.length_b   1.000
_cell.length_c   1.000
_cell.angle_alpha   90.00
_cell.angle_beta   90.00
_cell.angle_gamma   90.00
#
_symmetry.space_group_name_H-M   'P 1'
#
loop_
_entity.id
_entity.type
_entity.pdbx_description
1 polymer ?
#
loop_
_entity_poly.entity_id
_entity_poly.type
_entity_poly.pdbx_seq_one_letter_code
_entity_poly.pdbx_strand_id
1 'polypeptide(L)'
;MVDPNSPYRDEKPLIRRGRVDSLDIYEVKEHELELLEKGQVGTLLLNLGIFLFSIAFTCIAALATADFRSPITETIFIFIIVVGILGGLCLILIWWKTKQSIRKVVSIIRNRLNGQVPDVQTPGEPETQPKKPEDSEEPNG
;
A
#
# COMPACT_ATOMS: atom_id res chain seq x y z
N MET A 1 54.56 -2.76 -26.79
CA MET A 1 54.23 -2.10 -28.07
C MET A 1 52.73 -2.15 -28.21
N VAL A 2 52.09 -0.99 -28.07
CA VAL A 2 50.63 -0.82 -28.11
C VAL A 2 50.26 -0.46 -29.55
N ASP A 3 49.24 -1.13 -30.07
CA ASP A 3 48.74 -0.94 -31.44
C ASP A 3 48.19 0.49 -31.62
N PRO A 4 48.70 1.29 -32.58
CA PRO A 4 48.32 2.70 -32.71
C PRO A 4 46.95 2.94 -33.38
N ASN A 5 46.18 1.89 -33.67
CA ASN A 5 44.92 1.96 -34.45
C ASN A 5 43.69 1.37 -33.73
N SER A 6 43.67 1.42 -32.39
CA SER A 6 42.45 1.12 -31.62
C SER A 6 41.46 2.30 -31.72
N PRO A 7 40.22 2.11 -32.21
CA PRO A 7 39.25 3.19 -32.39
C PRO A 7 38.54 3.62 -31.09
N TYR A 8 39.06 3.25 -29.92
CA TYR A 8 38.56 3.77 -28.64
C TYR A 8 39.09 5.19 -28.43
N ARG A 9 38.48 6.15 -29.12
CA ARG A 9 38.59 7.56 -28.76
C ARG A 9 38.11 7.74 -27.32
N ASP A 10 38.83 8.60 -26.61
CA ASP A 10 38.42 9.38 -25.45
C ASP A 10 37.14 10.21 -25.74
N GLU A 11 36.06 9.56 -26.13
CA GLU A 11 34.74 10.16 -26.22
C GLU A 11 34.19 10.24 -24.79
N LYS A 12 34.64 11.27 -24.07
CA LYS A 12 33.95 11.71 -22.85
C LYS A 12 32.47 11.82 -23.19
N PRO A 13 31.60 11.05 -22.51
CA PRO A 13 30.18 11.02 -22.86
C PRO A 13 29.62 12.44 -22.78
N LEU A 14 28.91 12.85 -23.83
CA LEU A 14 28.27 14.16 -23.90
C LEU A 14 27.05 14.17 -22.95
N ILE A 15 27.27 14.49 -21.68
CA ILE A 15 26.20 14.51 -20.67
C ILE A 15 25.35 15.78 -20.87
N ARG A 16 24.21 15.62 -21.54
CA ARG A 16 23.19 16.67 -21.65
C ARG A 16 22.26 16.60 -20.43
N ARG A 17 22.40 17.54 -19.49
CA ARG A 17 21.45 17.72 -18.37
C ARG A 17 20.38 18.74 -18.76
N GLY A 18 19.15 18.28 -19.00
CA GLY A 18 17.99 19.16 -19.12
C GLY A 18 17.52 19.62 -17.73
N ARG A 19 17.03 20.87 -17.62
CA ARG A 19 16.29 21.30 -16.42
C ARG A 19 15.00 20.48 -16.35
N VAL A 20 14.73 19.89 -15.19
CA VAL A 20 13.45 19.25 -14.87
C VAL A 20 12.44 20.33 -14.48
N ASP A 21 11.20 20.18 -14.96
CA ASP A 21 10.13 21.17 -14.86
C ASP A 21 9.57 21.29 -13.43
N SER A 22 9.54 20.19 -12.68
CA SER A 22 9.17 20.17 -11.25
C SER A 22 9.76 18.94 -10.54
N LEU A 23 10.01 19.07 -9.23
CA LEU A 23 10.41 17.99 -8.34
C LEU A 23 9.45 17.97 -7.15
N ASP A 24 8.65 16.91 -7.03
CA ASP A 24 7.74 16.72 -5.89
C ASP A 24 8.45 15.87 -4.83
N ILE A 25 8.69 16.46 -3.66
CA ILE A 25 9.29 15.78 -2.51
C ILE A 25 8.18 15.44 -1.54
N TYR A 26 8.01 14.14 -1.25
CA TYR A 26 7.05 13.65 -0.26
C TYR A 26 7.78 13.32 1.03
N GLU A 27 7.55 14.10 2.08
CA GLU A 27 7.99 13.78 3.42
C GLU A 27 7.02 12.79 4.07
N VAL A 28 7.57 11.65 4.50
CA VAL A 28 6.82 10.55 5.10
C VAL A 28 7.31 10.38 6.54
N LYS A 29 6.38 10.35 7.50
CA LYS A 29 6.70 10.07 8.90
C LYS A 29 6.97 8.58 9.12
N GLU A 30 7.74 8.22 10.14
CA GLU A 30 8.11 6.82 10.42
C GLU A 30 6.89 5.89 10.53
N HIS A 31 5.85 6.30 11.24
CA HIS A 31 4.61 5.51 11.37
C HIS A 31 3.84 5.36 10.05
N GLU A 32 3.96 6.33 9.12
CA GLU A 32 3.36 6.24 7.79
C GLU A 32 4.12 5.21 6.94
N LEU A 33 5.46 5.19 7.07
CA LEU A 33 6.31 4.21 6.40
C LEU A 33 6.00 2.78 6.87
N GLU A 34 5.83 2.56 8.18
CA GLU A 34 5.45 1.26 8.74
C GLU A 34 4.07 0.78 8.20
N LEU A 35 3.12 1.70 8.03
CA LEU A 35 1.81 1.38 7.44
C LEU A 35 1.91 1.05 5.94
N LEU A 36 2.83 1.69 5.21
CA LEU A 36 3.09 1.37 3.81
C LEU A 36 3.77 0.00 3.66
N GLU A 37 4.69 -0.35 4.55
CA GLU A 37 5.35 -1.66 4.56
C GLU A 37 4.35 -2.81 4.75
N LYS A 38 3.35 -2.61 5.62
CA LYS A 38 2.23 -3.56 5.83
C LYS A 38 1.41 -3.82 4.55
N GLY A 39 1.48 -2.94 3.55
CA GLY A 39 0.82 -3.13 2.26
C GLY A 39 1.34 -4.31 1.44
N GLN A 40 2.62 -4.66 1.60
CA GLN A 40 3.20 -5.83 0.95
C GLN A 40 2.52 -7.13 1.44
N VAL A 41 2.28 -7.23 2.75
CA VAL A 41 1.57 -8.37 3.36
C VAL A 41 0.13 -8.45 2.86
N GLY A 42 -0.53 -7.29 2.66
CA GLY A 42 -1.87 -7.20 2.07
C GLY A 42 -1.98 -7.91 0.72
N THR A 43 -1.02 -7.68 -0.19
CA THR A 43 -1.05 -8.31 -1.52
C THR A 43 -0.94 -9.83 -1.45
N LEU A 44 -0.14 -10.35 -0.51
CA LEU A 44 -0.03 -11.79 -0.26
C LEU A 44 -1.36 -12.38 0.21
N LEU A 45 -2.04 -11.73 1.17
CA LEU A 45 -3.36 -12.14 1.67
C LEU A 45 -4.40 -12.23 0.55
N LEU A 46 -4.41 -11.26 -0.37
CA LEU A 46 -5.31 -11.28 -1.53
C LEU A 46 -4.99 -12.46 -2.44
N ASN A 47 -3.73 -12.66 -2.80
CA ASN A 47 -3.32 -13.74 -3.69
C ASN A 47 -3.68 -15.11 -3.11
N LEU A 48 -3.46 -15.31 -1.80
CA LEU A 48 -3.86 -16.52 -1.11
C LEU A 48 -5.39 -16.69 -1.09
N GLY A 49 -6.14 -15.61 -0.87
CA GLY A 49 -7.60 -15.63 -0.92
C GLY A 49 -8.14 -16.04 -2.29
N ILE A 50 -7.60 -15.46 -3.37
CA ILE A 50 -7.98 -15.80 -4.76
C ILE A 50 -7.61 -17.25 -5.07
N PHE A 51 -6.45 -17.72 -4.62
CA PHE A 51 -6.03 -19.11 -4.76
C PHE A 51 -7.02 -20.08 -4.09
N LEU A 52 -7.42 -19.81 -2.85
CA LEU A 52 -8.44 -20.60 -2.13
C LEU A 52 -9.78 -20.61 -2.86
N PHE A 53 -10.22 -19.47 -3.38
CA PHE A 53 -11.42 -19.41 -4.21
C PHE A 53 -11.29 -20.21 -5.50
N SER A 54 -10.15 -20.16 -6.18
CA SER A 54 -9.91 -20.93 -7.40
C SER A 54 -10.01 -22.43 -7.15
N ILE A 55 -9.46 -22.91 -6.02
CA ILE A 55 -9.60 -24.31 -5.60
C ILE A 55 -11.07 -24.63 -5.31
N ALA A 56 -11.76 -23.79 -4.54
CA ALA A 56 -13.18 -24.00 -4.22
C ALA A 56 -14.04 -24.10 -5.48
N PHE A 57 -13.86 -23.20 -6.46
CA PHE A 57 -14.58 -23.25 -7.73
C PHE A 57 -14.26 -24.51 -8.55
N THR A 58 -13.00 -24.95 -8.55
CA THR A 58 -12.60 -26.20 -9.20
C THR A 58 -13.29 -27.39 -8.54
N CYS A 59 -13.35 -27.42 -7.21
CA CYS A 59 -14.07 -28.44 -6.46
C CYS A 59 -15.59 -28.40 -6.72
N ILE A 60 -16.20 -27.22 -6.85
CA ILE A 60 -17.62 -27.07 -7.21
C ILE A 60 -17.86 -27.62 -8.62
N ALA A 61 -17.01 -27.27 -9.58
CA ALA A 61 -17.12 -27.78 -10.95
C ALA A 61 -16.96 -29.30 -11.00
N ALA A 62 -16.02 -29.85 -10.23
CA ALA A 62 -15.85 -31.29 -10.06
C ALA A 62 -17.10 -31.94 -9.45
N LEU A 63 -17.68 -31.33 -8.41
CA LEU A 63 -18.89 -31.82 -7.75
C LEU A 63 -20.12 -31.82 -8.70
N ALA A 64 -20.20 -30.81 -9.56
CA ALA A 64 -21.29 -30.68 -10.53
C ALA A 64 -21.16 -31.60 -11.75
N THR A 65 -19.93 -32.03 -12.10
CA THR A 65 -19.65 -32.79 -13.33
C THR A 65 -19.39 -34.26 -13.09
N ALA A 66 -18.83 -34.63 -11.94
CA ALA A 66 -18.48 -36.01 -11.63
C ALA A 66 -19.61 -36.73 -10.88
N ASP A 67 -19.89 -37.97 -11.29
CA ASP A 67 -20.82 -38.86 -10.60
C ASP A 67 -20.06 -39.65 -9.53
N PHE A 68 -20.22 -39.25 -8.27
CA PHE A 68 -19.48 -39.85 -7.15
C PHE A 68 -20.21 -41.09 -6.65
N ARG A 69 -19.64 -42.27 -6.94
CA ARG A 69 -20.15 -43.54 -6.43
C ARG A 69 -19.92 -43.75 -4.92
N SER A 70 -19.05 -42.96 -4.30
CA SER A 70 -18.67 -43.07 -2.89
C SER A 70 -19.02 -41.81 -2.10
N PRO A 71 -19.84 -41.91 -1.03
CA PRO A 71 -20.29 -40.75 -0.24
C PRO A 71 -19.13 -40.08 0.52
N ILE A 72 -18.03 -40.81 0.75
CA ILE A 72 -16.85 -40.29 1.44
C ILE A 72 -16.17 -39.22 0.57
N THR A 73 -16.08 -39.45 -0.74
CA THR A 73 -15.40 -38.51 -1.65
C THR A 73 -16.20 -37.22 -1.77
N GLU A 74 -17.52 -37.32 -1.94
CA GLU A 74 -18.45 -36.19 -1.97
C GLU A 74 -18.30 -35.29 -0.74
N THR A 75 -18.24 -35.88 0.46
CA THR A 75 -18.09 -35.14 1.72
C THR A 75 -16.78 -34.34 1.77
N ILE A 76 -15.67 -34.91 1.29
CA ILE A 76 -14.36 -34.22 1.27
C ILE A 76 -14.41 -33.01 0.33
N PHE A 77 -15.02 -33.14 -0.85
CA PHE A 77 -15.17 -32.03 -1.78
C PHE A 77 -15.99 -30.89 -1.17
N ILE A 78 -17.12 -31.22 -0.52
CA ILE A 78 -17.95 -30.23 0.18
C ILE A 78 -17.14 -29.53 1.29
N PHE A 79 -16.37 -30.27 2.07
CA PHE A 79 -15.53 -29.69 3.12
C PHE A 79 -14.50 -28.70 2.57
N ILE A 80 -13.80 -29.05 1.48
CA ILE A 80 -12.84 -28.17 0.81
C ILE A 80 -13.53 -26.90 0.29
N ILE A 81 -14.74 -27.02 -0.27
CA ILE A 81 -15.52 -25.88 -0.76
C ILE A 81 -15.87 -24.94 0.40
N VAL A 82 -16.37 -25.46 1.52
CA VAL A 82 -16.75 -24.66 2.69
C VAL A 82 -15.54 -23.92 3.26
N VAL A 83 -14.42 -24.63 3.47
CA VAL A 83 -13.18 -24.03 4.00
C VAL A 83 -12.58 -23.03 3.01
N GLY A 84 -12.57 -23.35 1.71
CA GLY A 84 -12.06 -22.47 0.67
C GLY A 84 -12.86 -21.17 0.55
N ILE A 85 -14.20 -21.25 0.61
CA ILE A 85 -15.08 -20.08 0.57
C ILE A 85 -14.96 -19.26 1.86
N LEU A 86 -15.09 -19.87 3.05
CA LEU A 86 -14.98 -19.12 4.31
C LEU A 86 -13.59 -18.50 4.47
N GLY A 87 -12.54 -19.31 4.27
CA GLY A 87 -11.15 -18.87 4.39
C GLY A 87 -10.81 -17.78 3.37
N GLY A 88 -11.17 -18.01 2.11
CA GLY A 88 -11.01 -17.02 1.04
C GLY A 88 -11.74 -15.72 1.32
N LEU A 89 -13.00 -15.79 1.78
CA LEU A 89 -13.81 -14.60 2.09
C LEU A 89 -13.20 -13.80 3.24
N CYS A 90 -12.79 -14.46 4.32
CA CYS A 90 -12.11 -13.82 5.46
C CYS A 90 -10.83 -13.09 5.02
N LEU A 91 -10.00 -13.74 4.19
CA LEU A 91 -8.76 -13.14 3.68
C LEU A 91 -9.03 -11.90 2.82
N ILE A 92 -10.03 -11.95 1.94
CA ILE A 92 -10.43 -10.81 1.09
C ILE A 92 -10.95 -9.65 1.95
N LEU A 93 -11.73 -9.92 3.00
CA LEU A 93 -12.23 -8.90 3.92
C LEU A 93 -11.08 -8.19 4.66
N ILE A 94 -10.11 -8.96 5.17
CA ILE A 94 -8.91 -8.42 5.83
C ILE A 94 -8.12 -7.56 4.84
N TRP A 95 -7.90 -8.06 3.63
CA TRP A 95 -7.21 -7.31 2.57
C TRP A 95 -7.89 -5.98 2.27
N TRP A 96 -9.23 -5.97 2.20
CA TRP A 96 -9.97 -4.75 1.90
C TRP A 96 -9.76 -3.70 2.98
N LYS A 97 -9.78 -4.09 4.26
CA LYS A 97 -9.49 -3.16 5.38
C LYS A 97 -8.07 -2.61 5.31
N THR A 98 -7.07 -3.47 5.06
CA THR A 98 -5.67 -3.07 4.91
C THR A 98 -5.48 -2.10 3.74
N LYS A 99 -6.09 -2.37 2.59
CA LYS A 99 -6.01 -1.52 1.39
C LYS A 99 -6.62 -0.14 1.62
N GLN A 100 -7.72 -0.04 2.38
CA GLN A 100 -8.33 1.25 2.73
C GLN A 100 -7.42 2.09 3.63
N SER A 101 -6.76 1.47 4.62
CA SER A 101 -5.81 2.16 5.50
C SER A 101 -4.64 2.76 4.71
N ILE A 102 -4.03 1.97 3.82
CA ILE A 102 -2.91 2.43 2.98
C ILE A 102 -3.32 3.57 2.04
N ARG A 103 -4.50 3.45 1.42
CA ARG A 103 -5.04 4.51 0.54
C ARG A 103 -5.22 5.83 1.28
N LYS A 104 -5.67 5.79 2.54
CA LYS A 104 -5.77 7.00 3.38
C LYS A 104 -4.40 7.61 3.63
N VAL A 105 -3.41 6.83 4.04
CA VAL A 105 -2.04 7.33 4.29
C VAL A 105 -1.45 7.97 3.03
N VAL A 106 -1.55 7.31 1.88
CA VAL A 106 -1.09 7.87 0.60
C VAL A 106 -1.82 9.16 0.24
N SER A 107 -3.13 9.24 0.50
CA SER A 107 -3.88 10.47 0.25
C SER A 107 -3.45 11.63 1.15
N ILE A 108 -3.14 11.35 2.43
CA ILE A 108 -2.65 12.36 3.37
C ILE A 108 -1.29 12.90 2.90
N ILE A 109 -0.37 12.01 2.52
CA ILE A 109 0.96 12.38 2.01
C ILE A 109 0.83 13.23 0.74
N ARG A 110 -0.06 12.85 -0.19
CA ARG A 110 -0.28 13.61 -1.43
C ARG A 110 -0.95 14.97 -1.21
N ASN A 111 -1.89 15.05 -0.29
CA ASN A 111 -2.64 16.28 -0.04
C ASN A 111 -1.80 17.36 0.65
N ARG A 112 -0.68 16.99 1.33
CA ARG A 112 0.28 17.95 1.89
C ARG A 112 0.89 18.87 0.82
N LEU A 113 1.16 18.38 -0.39
CA LEU A 113 1.70 19.21 -1.49
C LEU A 113 0.61 20.03 -2.19
N ASN A 114 -0.62 19.52 -2.26
CA ASN A 114 -1.71 20.16 -3.00
C ASN A 114 -2.42 21.28 -2.21
N GLY A 115 -1.98 21.59 -0.98
CA GLY A 115 -2.56 22.65 -0.14
C GLY A 115 -4.01 22.40 0.31
N GLN A 116 -4.61 21.27 -0.03
CA GLN A 116 -5.93 20.85 0.45
C GLN A 116 -5.74 20.10 1.76
N VAL A 117 -5.87 20.79 2.88
CA VAL A 117 -5.97 20.15 4.20
C VAL A 117 -7.24 19.30 4.20
N PRO A 118 -7.19 17.96 4.18
CA PRO A 118 -8.36 17.18 4.54
C PRO A 118 -8.48 17.29 6.05
N ASP A 119 -9.56 17.92 6.51
CA ASP A 119 -9.97 18.02 7.90
C ASP A 119 -10.07 16.60 8.50
N VAL A 120 -9.05 16.19 9.25
CA VAL A 120 -9.11 15.02 10.12
C VAL A 120 -8.45 15.41 11.43
N GLN A 121 -9.32 15.67 12.41
CA GLN A 121 -9.01 15.83 13.83
C GLN A 121 -8.03 14.75 14.29
N THR A 122 -6.88 15.18 14.82
CA THR A 122 -5.99 14.39 15.66
C THR A 122 -6.73 14.10 16.97
N PRO A 123 -7.11 12.85 17.30
CA PRO A 123 -7.58 12.54 18.65
C PRO A 123 -6.35 12.44 19.56
N GLY A 124 -6.12 13.48 20.37
CA GLY A 124 -5.24 13.36 21.53
C GLY A 124 -4.00 14.25 21.57
N GLU A 125 -4.12 15.55 21.30
CA GLU A 125 -3.12 16.51 21.75
C GLU A 125 -3.82 17.61 22.57
N PRO A 126 -3.64 17.67 23.91
CA PRO A 126 -4.21 18.72 24.73
C PRO A 126 -3.56 20.05 24.34
N GLU A 127 -4.41 21.01 23.96
CA GLU A 127 -4.04 22.38 23.64
C GLU A 127 -3.21 22.99 24.76
N THR A 128 -1.89 23.05 24.59
CA THR A 128 -1.07 23.99 25.34
C THR A 128 -0.99 25.26 24.50
N GLN A 129 -1.93 26.17 24.76
CA GLN A 129 -1.97 27.51 24.17
C GLN A 129 -0.61 28.20 24.37
N PRO A 130 -0.01 28.81 23.33
CA PRO A 130 1.17 29.64 23.50
C PRO A 130 0.72 30.98 24.09
N LYS A 131 1.11 31.23 25.35
CA LYS A 131 0.95 32.53 26.01
C LYS A 131 1.74 33.59 25.22
N LYS A 132 1.03 34.48 24.54
CA LYS A 132 1.56 35.64 23.82
C LYS A 132 2.42 36.48 24.79
N PRO A 133 3.66 36.86 24.43
CA PRO A 133 4.40 37.85 25.20
C PRO A 133 3.74 39.21 25.01
N GLU A 134 3.24 39.77 26.11
CA GLU A 134 2.74 41.14 26.20
C GLU A 134 3.94 41.98 26.65
N ASP A 135 4.48 42.76 25.71
CA ASP A 135 5.46 43.80 26.00
C ASP A 135 5.00 45.12 25.38
N SER A 136 5.31 46.19 26.09
CA SER A 136 5.15 47.62 25.81
C SER A 136 3.74 48.23 25.81
N GLU A 137 3.47 49.06 26.83
CA GLU A 137 3.33 50.53 26.67
C GLU A 137 3.09 51.21 28.04
N GLU A 138 4.13 51.76 28.67
CA GLU A 138 4.04 53.08 29.33
C GLU A 138 4.04 54.14 28.20
N PRO A 139 3.34 55.30 28.30
CA PRO A 139 3.59 56.30 29.34
C PRO A 139 2.42 57.28 29.74
N ASN A 140 2.65 57.98 30.85
CA ASN A 140 2.22 59.33 31.26
C ASN A 140 0.75 59.80 31.18
N GLY A 141 0.26 60.23 32.35
CA GLY A 141 -0.86 61.14 32.56
C GLY A 141 -1.04 61.47 34.03
#